data_AF-A0A321L8A4-F1
#
_entry.id   AF-A0A321L8A4-F1
#
_cell.length_a   1.000
_cell.length_b   1.000
_cell.length_c   1.000
_cell.angle_alpha   90.00
_cell.angle_beta   90.00
_cell.angle_gamma   90.00
#
_symmetry.space_group_name_H-M   'P 1'
#
loop_
_entity.id
_entity.type
_entity.pdbx_description
1 polymer ?
#
loop_
_entity_poly.entity_id
_entity_poly.type
_entity_poly.pdbx_seq_one_letter_code
_entity_poly.pdbx_strand_id
1 'polypeptide(L)'
;MGLRFVISLIISSISIAAAQTDQAQAPRISAPYSDEIRKLSAQGLRVKEAIEINIDGPAGNLAVVFERTKPRAPNESYEFRIFERGNSSVTTIFRRADFFFSFPPNEVTRLNASDFNGDGFKEIVVQSSSGGNCWSCNPTEIYRVKNHTAELIGAAPIERIVDLDGDGKAELLVTDARWEVYSDLSHAAAPSSVMIYAWRNGKYVYASRDFSSYCESEIDRLKGEIAQARAQITNQEFSDDGFVGRSLSLAITRAHQGFVERAIGELQNLLNSNVISKEQQKRRAAILEDFKSGASAKKLRQMKYGDPLPF
;
A
#
# COMPACT_ATOMS: atom_id res chain seq x y z
N MET A 1 -35.34 -34.39 37.24
CA MET A 1 -34.70 -33.21 37.89
C MET A 1 -33.43 -33.71 38.55
N GLY A 2 -32.20 -33.29 38.23
CA GLY A 2 -31.74 -32.24 37.35
C GLY A 2 -30.41 -32.61 36.68
N LEU A 3 -30.22 -32.02 35.50
CA LEU A 3 -29.15 -32.18 34.52
C LEU A 3 -27.73 -32.04 35.12
N ARG A 4 -26.85 -32.99 34.79
CA ARG A 4 -25.39 -32.77 34.76
C ARG A 4 -25.04 -32.14 33.41
N PHE A 5 -24.61 -30.88 33.43
CA PHE A 5 -24.02 -30.22 32.26
C PHE A 5 -22.63 -30.81 31.99
N VAL A 6 -22.50 -31.57 30.91
CA VAL A 6 -21.21 -31.91 30.30
C VAL A 6 -20.86 -30.76 29.37
N ILE A 7 -19.91 -29.92 29.77
CA ILE A 7 -19.31 -28.92 28.88
C ILE A 7 -18.40 -29.68 27.93
N SER A 8 -18.90 -29.93 26.72
CA SER A 8 -18.12 -30.46 25.60
C SER A 8 -17.21 -29.33 25.11
N LEU A 9 -15.92 -29.43 25.40
CA LEU A 9 -14.90 -28.52 24.90
C LEU A 9 -14.68 -28.81 23.41
N ILE A 10 -15.40 -28.12 22.53
CA ILE A 10 -15.10 -28.13 21.10
C ILE A 10 -13.86 -27.27 20.90
N ILE A 11 -12.69 -27.93 20.92
CA ILE A 11 -11.47 -27.34 20.37
C ILE A 11 -11.67 -27.33 18.85
N SER A 12 -12.14 -26.20 18.31
CA SER A 12 -12.03 -25.94 16.87
C SER A 12 -10.56 -25.83 16.54
N SER A 13 -9.96 -26.95 16.13
CA SER A 13 -8.67 -26.98 15.46
C SER A 13 -8.80 -26.12 14.21
N ILE A 14 -8.22 -24.92 14.24
CA ILE A 14 -7.89 -24.20 13.02
C ILE A 14 -6.84 -25.06 12.34
N SER A 15 -7.27 -25.87 11.37
CA SER A 15 -6.37 -26.44 10.39
C SER A 15 -5.72 -25.27 9.67
N ILE A 16 -4.47 -24.97 10.03
CA ILE A 16 -3.56 -24.24 9.17
C ILE A 16 -3.40 -25.14 7.95
N ALA A 17 -4.21 -24.90 6.93
CA ALA A 17 -3.97 -25.46 5.62
C ALA A 17 -2.57 -24.98 5.23
N ALA A 18 -1.63 -25.92 5.21
CA ALA A 18 -0.33 -25.71 4.60
C ALA A 18 -0.59 -25.09 3.23
N ALA A 19 -0.10 -23.86 3.04
CA ALA A 19 -0.14 -23.21 1.75
C ALA A 19 0.43 -24.20 0.73
N GLN A 20 -0.43 -24.73 -0.13
CA GLN A 20 0.03 -25.44 -1.31
C GLN A 20 0.94 -24.47 -2.03
N THR A 21 2.22 -24.83 -2.10
CA THR A 21 3.16 -24.19 -2.99
C THR A 21 2.63 -24.41 -4.40
N ASP A 22 1.86 -23.44 -4.90
CA ASP A 22 1.59 -23.29 -6.32
C ASP A 22 2.94 -23.37 -7.02
N GLN A 23 3.21 -24.49 -7.69
CA GLN A 23 4.24 -24.50 -8.72
C GLN A 23 3.74 -23.56 -9.79
N ALA A 24 4.12 -22.28 -9.68
CA ALA A 24 3.75 -21.24 -10.61
C ALA A 24 4.11 -21.71 -12.02
N GLN A 25 3.08 -22.02 -12.81
CA GLN A 25 3.23 -22.32 -14.21
C GLN A 25 3.99 -21.14 -14.84
N ALA A 26 5.05 -21.41 -15.60
CA ALA A 26 5.84 -20.34 -16.22
C ALA A 26 4.91 -19.36 -16.96
N PRO A 27 5.10 -18.04 -16.84
CA PRO A 27 4.23 -17.06 -17.47
C PRO A 27 4.09 -17.37 -18.96
N ARG A 28 2.84 -17.44 -19.45
CA ARG A 28 2.58 -17.70 -20.87
C ARG A 28 2.90 -16.45 -21.67
N ILE A 29 3.92 -16.53 -22.51
CA ILE A 29 4.33 -15.47 -23.43
C ILE A 29 4.06 -15.95 -24.85
N SER A 30 3.41 -15.12 -25.65
CA SER A 30 3.06 -15.43 -27.04
C SER A 30 4.29 -15.46 -27.95
N ALA A 31 4.14 -16.18 -29.08
CA ALA A 31 5.20 -16.39 -30.05
C ALA A 31 5.93 -15.11 -30.52
N PRO A 32 5.24 -13.96 -30.75
CA PRO A 32 5.91 -12.73 -31.18
C PRO A 32 7.04 -12.23 -30.27
N TYR A 33 6.96 -12.48 -28.96
CA TYR A 33 7.98 -12.04 -28.01
C TYR A 33 9.05 -13.10 -27.75
N SER A 34 8.85 -14.34 -28.19
CA SER A 34 9.65 -15.50 -27.78
C SER A 34 11.13 -15.37 -28.13
N ASP A 35 11.45 -14.81 -29.31
CA ASP A 35 12.84 -14.63 -29.72
C ASP A 35 13.57 -13.60 -28.86
N GLU A 36 12.90 -12.50 -28.52
CA GLU A 36 13.47 -11.47 -27.67
C GLU A 36 13.67 -11.98 -26.23
N ILE A 37 12.69 -12.70 -25.69
CA ILE A 37 12.82 -13.35 -24.38
C ILE A 37 13.99 -14.36 -24.38
N ARG A 38 14.14 -15.16 -25.44
CA ARG A 38 15.25 -16.13 -25.55
C ARG A 38 16.62 -15.44 -25.53
N LYS A 39 16.78 -14.31 -26.25
CA LYS A 39 18.02 -13.51 -26.22
C LYS A 39 18.33 -13.01 -24.82
N LEU A 40 17.33 -12.50 -24.10
CA LEU A 40 17.50 -12.01 -22.73
C LEU A 40 17.81 -13.13 -21.74
N SER A 41 17.20 -14.31 -21.91
CA SER A 41 17.54 -15.49 -21.13
C SER A 41 18.97 -15.96 -21.36
N ALA A 42 19.48 -15.90 -22.60
CA ALA A 42 20.89 -16.17 -22.87
C ALA A 42 21.85 -15.16 -22.19
N GLN A 43 21.37 -13.94 -21.89
CA GLN A 43 22.08 -12.92 -21.12
C GLN A 43 21.91 -13.07 -19.60
N GLY A 44 21.25 -14.15 -19.14
CA GLY A 44 21.08 -14.45 -17.73
C GLY A 44 19.84 -13.83 -17.08
N LEU A 45 18.85 -13.38 -17.87
CA LEU A 45 17.54 -12.93 -17.38
C LEU A 45 16.48 -14.03 -17.43
N ARG A 46 15.95 -14.40 -16.25
CA ARG A 46 14.87 -15.37 -16.12
C ARG A 46 13.55 -14.65 -15.94
N VAL A 47 12.54 -15.00 -16.74
CA VAL A 47 11.18 -14.46 -16.55
C VAL A 47 10.63 -14.92 -15.21
N LYS A 48 10.17 -13.96 -14.39
CA LYS A 48 9.49 -14.19 -13.12
C LYS A 48 7.99 -14.01 -13.26
N GLU A 49 7.59 -12.88 -13.82
CA GLU A 49 6.20 -12.53 -14.12
C GLU A 49 6.13 -11.89 -15.49
N ALA A 50 5.03 -12.12 -16.21
CA ALA A 50 4.79 -11.49 -17.48
C ALA A 50 3.28 -11.32 -17.70
N ILE A 51 2.89 -10.20 -18.31
CA ILE A 51 1.52 -9.93 -18.71
C ILE A 51 1.49 -9.29 -20.10
N GLU A 52 0.64 -9.83 -20.97
CA GLU A 52 0.35 -9.26 -22.28
C GLU A 52 -0.81 -8.28 -22.19
N ILE A 53 -0.64 -7.14 -22.83
CA ILE A 53 -1.50 -5.98 -22.68
C ILE A 53 -1.78 -5.43 -24.06
N ASN A 54 -3.06 -5.32 -24.42
CA ASN A 54 -3.46 -4.61 -25.62
C ASN A 54 -3.81 -3.19 -25.18
N ILE A 55 -2.90 -2.24 -25.40
CA ILE A 55 -3.01 -0.87 -24.89
C ILE A 55 -3.59 0.06 -25.97
N ASP A 56 -3.27 -0.16 -27.25
CA ASP A 56 -3.89 0.51 -28.39
C ASP A 56 -3.70 -0.28 -29.70
N GLY A 57 -4.80 -0.60 -30.39
CA GLY A 57 -4.75 -1.24 -31.72
C GLY A 57 -4.19 -2.66 -31.75
N PRO A 58 -3.76 -3.17 -32.92
CA PRO A 58 -3.30 -4.56 -33.09
C PRO A 58 -1.88 -4.79 -32.54
N ALA A 59 -1.16 -3.77 -32.06
CA ALA A 59 0.16 -3.90 -31.47
C ALA A 59 0.02 -4.28 -29.99
N GLY A 60 0.39 -5.51 -29.63
CA GLY A 60 0.40 -5.93 -28.24
C GLY A 60 1.63 -5.36 -27.52
N ASN A 61 1.49 -5.04 -26.24
CA ASN A 61 2.58 -4.82 -25.31
C ASN A 61 2.77 -6.05 -24.42
N LEU A 62 4.00 -6.25 -23.96
CA LEU A 62 4.33 -7.27 -22.98
C LEU A 62 5.11 -6.60 -21.84
N ALA A 63 4.55 -6.60 -20.65
CA ALA A 63 5.26 -6.20 -19.44
C ALA A 63 5.87 -7.44 -18.79
N VAL A 64 7.14 -7.37 -18.40
CA VAL A 64 7.90 -8.52 -17.86
C VAL A 64 8.76 -8.08 -16.69
N VAL A 65 8.66 -8.84 -15.61
CA VAL A 65 9.64 -8.83 -14.52
C VAL A 65 10.61 -9.98 -14.75
N PHE A 66 11.89 -9.64 -14.87
CA PHE A 66 12.99 -10.58 -14.94
C PHE A 66 13.72 -10.66 -13.60
N GLU A 67 14.23 -11.84 -13.29
CA GLU A 67 15.22 -12.07 -12.25
C GLU A 67 16.58 -12.35 -12.89
N ARG A 68 17.64 -11.72 -12.40
CA ARG A 68 19.01 -12.01 -12.83
C ARG A 68 19.48 -13.31 -12.18
N THR A 69 20.05 -14.19 -12.99
CA THR A 69 20.66 -15.43 -12.50
C THR A 69 21.97 -15.19 -11.71
N LYS A 70 22.66 -14.08 -11.98
CA LYS A 70 23.90 -13.67 -11.33
C LYS A 70 23.93 -12.15 -11.11
N PRO A 71 23.16 -11.60 -10.15
CA PRO A 71 23.17 -10.18 -9.87
C PRO A 71 24.52 -9.74 -9.27
N ARG A 72 24.96 -8.51 -9.56
CA ARG A 72 26.20 -7.95 -8.99
C ARG A 72 25.98 -7.40 -7.59
N ALA A 73 24.76 -6.99 -7.29
CA ALA A 73 24.32 -6.51 -5.99
C ALA A 73 22.84 -6.85 -5.78
N PRO A 74 22.34 -6.89 -4.53
CA PRO A 74 20.94 -7.23 -4.23
C PRO A 74 19.92 -6.37 -4.99
N ASN A 75 20.20 -5.07 -5.19
CA ASN A 75 19.35 -4.12 -5.92
C ASN A 75 19.31 -4.31 -7.43
N GLU A 76 20.15 -5.19 -7.97
CA GLU A 76 20.16 -5.56 -9.38
C GLU A 76 19.51 -6.93 -9.63
N SER A 77 18.91 -7.54 -8.60
CA SER A 77 18.34 -8.88 -8.70
C SER A 77 17.18 -8.96 -9.67
N TYR A 78 16.45 -7.85 -9.87
CA TYR A 78 15.30 -7.81 -10.76
C TYR A 78 15.42 -6.70 -11.81
N GLU A 79 14.75 -6.91 -12.93
CA GLU A 79 14.64 -5.94 -14.02
C GLU A 79 13.22 -5.95 -14.58
N PHE A 80 12.59 -4.78 -14.64
CA PHE A 80 11.27 -4.60 -15.23
C PHE A 80 11.40 -4.04 -16.66
N ARG A 81 10.71 -4.63 -17.62
CA ARG A 81 10.67 -4.16 -19.01
C ARG A 81 9.26 -4.13 -19.55
N ILE A 82 9.02 -3.19 -20.46
CA ILE A 82 7.83 -3.18 -21.30
C ILE A 82 8.31 -3.26 -22.74
N PHE A 83 7.81 -4.28 -23.44
CA PHE A 83 8.01 -4.49 -24.86
C PHE A 83 6.80 -4.04 -25.65
N GLU A 84 7.04 -3.62 -26.87
CA GLU A 84 6.02 -3.31 -27.85
C GLU A 84 6.22 -4.14 -29.10
N ARG A 85 5.13 -4.69 -29.64
CA ARG A 85 5.14 -5.42 -30.90
C ARG A 85 4.89 -4.47 -32.06
N GLY A 86 5.92 -4.20 -32.84
CA GLY A 86 5.78 -3.61 -34.17
C GLY A 86 5.36 -4.65 -35.23
N ASN A 87 5.23 -4.20 -36.48
CA ASN A 87 4.79 -5.07 -37.60
C ASN A 87 5.75 -6.24 -37.89
N SER A 88 7.03 -6.12 -37.56
CA SER A 88 8.05 -7.14 -37.85
C SER A 88 9.12 -7.27 -36.78
N SER A 89 9.00 -6.55 -35.67
CA SER A 89 9.98 -6.55 -34.59
C SER A 89 9.32 -6.31 -33.25
N VAL A 90 10.01 -6.73 -32.19
CA VAL A 90 9.69 -6.38 -30.81
C VAL A 90 10.73 -5.40 -30.33
N THR A 91 10.28 -4.27 -29.78
CA THR A 91 11.15 -3.21 -29.24
C THR A 91 10.94 -3.10 -27.75
N THR A 92 12.00 -2.79 -27.01
CA THR A 92 11.88 -2.39 -25.60
C THR A 92 11.53 -0.91 -25.55
N ILE A 93 10.36 -0.56 -25.03
CA ILE A 93 9.92 0.83 -24.87
C ILE A 93 10.12 1.35 -23.45
N PHE A 94 10.34 0.44 -22.49
CA PHE A 94 10.67 0.79 -21.12
C PHE A 94 11.60 -0.26 -20.51
N ARG A 95 12.56 0.20 -19.69
CA ARG A 95 13.48 -0.66 -18.95
C ARG A 95 13.86 0.00 -17.64
N ARG A 96 13.75 -0.76 -16.55
CA ARG A 96 14.21 -0.38 -15.22
C ARG A 96 14.95 -1.55 -14.57
N ALA A 97 16.17 -1.31 -14.07
CA ALA A 97 17.10 -2.38 -13.64
C ALA A 97 17.61 -2.21 -12.20
N ASP A 98 17.12 -1.18 -11.50
CA ASP A 98 17.37 -0.78 -10.13
C ASP A 98 16.18 -1.20 -9.24
N PHE A 99 15.81 -2.47 -9.29
CA PHE A 99 14.53 -2.98 -8.78
C PHE A 99 14.72 -4.14 -7.81
N PHE A 100 14.05 -4.11 -6.65
CA PHE A 100 13.90 -5.26 -5.76
C PHE A 100 12.46 -5.76 -5.76
N PHE A 101 12.27 -7.09 -5.65
CA PHE A 101 10.98 -7.72 -5.34
C PHE A 101 11.10 -8.48 -4.03
N SER A 102 10.21 -8.24 -3.08
CA SER A 102 10.02 -9.14 -1.95
C SER A 102 8.77 -8.81 -1.14
N PHE A 103 7.60 -9.35 -1.50
CA PHE A 103 6.51 -9.65 -0.55
C PHE A 103 5.63 -10.79 -1.08
N PRO A 104 4.89 -11.50 -0.19
CA PRO A 104 3.93 -12.50 -0.62
C PRO A 104 2.79 -11.88 -1.46
N PRO A 105 2.27 -12.61 -2.44
CA PRO A 105 1.35 -12.06 -3.42
C PRO A 105 -0.01 -11.67 -2.83
N ASN A 106 -0.33 -10.39 -2.85
CA ASN A 106 -1.67 -9.82 -2.97
C ASN A 106 -1.86 -9.15 -4.36
N GLU A 107 -3.05 -8.63 -4.65
CA GLU A 107 -3.40 -8.06 -5.97
C GLU A 107 -2.52 -6.89 -6.42
N VAL A 108 -2.02 -6.05 -5.50
CA VAL A 108 -1.15 -4.90 -5.80
C VAL A 108 0.35 -5.25 -5.84
N THR A 109 0.73 -6.41 -5.31
CA THR A 109 2.12 -6.90 -5.31
C THR A 109 2.47 -7.78 -6.52
N ARG A 110 1.47 -8.16 -7.34
CA ARG A 110 1.67 -8.89 -8.60
C ARG A 110 1.70 -7.94 -9.79
N LEU A 111 2.41 -8.33 -10.83
CA LEU A 111 2.31 -7.66 -12.12
C LEU A 111 0.87 -7.75 -12.64
N ASN A 112 0.18 -6.61 -12.73
CA ASN A 112 -1.21 -6.53 -13.18
C ASN A 112 -1.34 -5.52 -14.33
N ALA A 113 -2.33 -5.72 -15.19
CA ALA A 113 -2.65 -4.80 -16.27
C ALA A 113 -4.16 -4.68 -16.48
N SER A 114 -4.71 -3.51 -16.16
CA SER A 114 -6.14 -3.18 -16.33
C SER A 114 -6.30 -1.69 -16.55
N ASP A 115 -7.35 -1.28 -17.27
CA ASP A 115 -7.79 0.11 -17.32
C ASP A 115 -8.60 0.35 -16.04
N PHE A 116 -7.94 0.81 -14.99
CA PHE A 116 -8.61 1.06 -13.72
C PHE A 116 -8.89 2.54 -13.51
N ASN A 117 -8.30 3.45 -14.28
CA ASN A 117 -8.62 4.87 -14.19
C ASN A 117 -9.75 5.31 -15.15
N GLY A 118 -10.21 4.40 -16.02
CA GLY A 118 -11.32 4.59 -16.94
C GLY A 118 -11.00 5.53 -18.11
N ASP A 119 -9.73 5.75 -18.44
CA ASP A 119 -9.30 6.64 -19.52
C ASP A 119 -9.19 5.93 -20.89
N GLY A 120 -9.49 4.62 -20.92
CA GLY A 120 -9.47 3.78 -22.11
C GLY A 120 -8.11 3.13 -22.38
N PHE A 121 -7.07 3.49 -21.62
CA PHE A 121 -5.75 2.86 -21.68
C PHE A 121 -5.58 1.92 -20.50
N LYS A 122 -4.88 0.80 -20.71
CA LYS A 122 -4.55 -0.10 -19.60
C LYS A 122 -3.32 0.41 -18.85
N GLU A 123 -3.42 0.44 -17.53
CA GLU A 123 -2.30 0.68 -16.64
C GLU A 123 -1.58 -0.62 -16.33
N ILE A 124 -0.26 -0.54 -16.09
CA ILE A 124 0.58 -1.60 -15.57
C ILE A 124 0.90 -1.30 -14.12
N VAL A 125 0.57 -2.22 -13.23
CA VAL A 125 0.92 -2.14 -11.81
C VAL A 125 2.10 -3.06 -11.54
N VAL A 126 3.15 -2.51 -10.93
CA VAL A 126 4.32 -3.26 -10.52
C VAL A 126 4.79 -2.76 -9.16
N GLN A 127 4.94 -3.65 -8.19
CA GLN A 127 5.52 -3.29 -6.90
C GLN A 127 7.04 -3.26 -6.99
N SER A 128 7.64 -2.14 -6.64
CA SER A 128 9.09 -2.02 -6.44
C SER A 128 9.44 -2.05 -4.96
N SER A 129 10.69 -2.37 -4.67
CA SER A 129 11.25 -2.29 -3.33
C SER A 129 12.64 -1.66 -3.39
N SER A 130 13.05 -0.98 -2.32
CA SER A 130 14.42 -0.52 -2.07
C SER A 130 15.21 -1.49 -1.17
N GLY A 131 14.60 -2.61 -0.76
CA GLY A 131 15.16 -3.59 0.16
C GLY A 131 15.05 -3.21 1.65
N GLY A 132 14.45 -2.06 1.97
CA GLY A 132 14.23 -1.60 3.34
C GLY A 132 12.90 -2.10 3.93
N ASN A 133 12.88 -2.25 5.26
CA ASN A 133 11.66 -2.48 6.04
C ASN A 133 11.02 -1.14 6.42
N CYS A 134 10.62 -0.36 5.41
CA CYS A 134 9.83 0.85 5.60
C CYS A 134 8.61 0.89 4.69
N TRP A 135 7.56 1.62 5.05
CA TRP A 135 6.32 1.73 4.27
C TRP A 135 6.62 2.32 2.89
N SER A 136 7.37 3.42 2.84
CA SER A 136 7.81 4.03 1.57
C SER A 136 8.90 3.25 0.82
N CYS A 137 9.49 2.22 1.45
CA CYS A 137 10.56 1.45 0.82
C CYS A 137 10.02 0.50 -0.25
N ASN A 138 8.70 0.31 -0.33
CA ASN A 138 8.09 -0.68 -1.18
C ASN A 138 6.94 -0.10 -2.01
N PRO A 139 7.21 0.92 -2.84
CA PRO A 139 6.15 1.59 -3.55
C PRO A 139 5.62 0.71 -4.69
N THR A 140 4.29 0.71 -4.81
CA THR A 140 3.58 0.25 -5.98
C THR A 140 3.63 1.34 -7.03
N GLU A 141 4.15 0.99 -8.21
CA GLU A 141 4.29 1.87 -9.36
C GLU A 141 3.23 1.55 -10.39
N ILE A 142 2.67 2.60 -10.98
CA ILE A 142 1.64 2.53 -12.00
C ILE A 142 2.17 3.19 -13.27
N TYR A 143 2.27 2.42 -14.34
CA TYR A 143 2.68 2.90 -15.65
C TYR A 143 1.50 2.90 -16.61
N ARG A 144 1.28 4.01 -17.31
CA ARG A 144 0.43 4.05 -18.50
C ARG A 144 1.32 3.92 -19.73
N VAL A 145 0.94 3.08 -20.69
CA VAL A 145 1.61 3.08 -22.00
C VAL A 145 0.78 3.90 -22.96
N LYS A 146 1.42 4.89 -23.59
CA LYS A 146 0.79 5.76 -24.58
C LYS A 146 1.83 6.22 -25.57
N ASN A 147 1.48 6.30 -26.86
CA ASN A 147 2.37 6.78 -27.92
C ASN A 147 3.76 6.09 -27.91
N HIS A 148 3.80 4.76 -27.79
CA HIS A 148 5.04 3.96 -27.77
C HIS A 148 5.97 4.27 -26.57
N THR A 149 5.44 4.88 -25.50
CA THR A 149 6.19 5.24 -24.29
C THR A 149 5.46 4.79 -23.05
N ALA A 150 6.20 4.38 -22.01
CA ALA A 150 5.63 4.11 -20.69
C ALA A 150 5.85 5.32 -19.77
N GLU A 151 4.76 5.85 -19.24
CA GLU A 151 4.71 7.00 -18.35
C GLU A 151 4.39 6.54 -16.93
N LEU A 152 5.21 6.90 -15.95
CA LEU A 152 4.89 6.70 -14.54
C LEU A 152 3.79 7.70 -14.15
N ILE A 153 2.61 7.20 -13.80
CA ILE A 153 1.46 8.02 -13.42
C ILE A 153 1.13 7.94 -11.91
N GLY A 154 1.86 7.08 -11.19
CA GLY A 154 1.84 7.05 -9.72
C GLY A 154 2.89 6.11 -9.15
N ALA A 155 3.53 6.50 -8.05
CA ALA A 155 4.37 5.62 -7.24
C ALA A 155 4.21 5.96 -5.76
N ALA A 156 3.70 5.02 -4.97
CA ALA A 156 3.43 5.25 -3.55
C ALA A 156 3.28 3.91 -2.81
N PRO A 157 3.28 3.86 -1.47
CA PRO A 157 2.85 2.67 -0.73
C PRO A 157 1.34 2.43 -0.91
N ILE A 158 0.94 1.99 -2.11
CA ILE A 158 -0.46 1.72 -2.47
C ILE A 158 -0.84 0.37 -1.87
N GLU A 159 -1.77 0.39 -0.93
CA GLU A 159 -2.33 -0.79 -0.27
C GLU A 159 -3.36 -1.49 -1.17
N ARG A 160 -4.18 -0.70 -1.86
CA ARG A 160 -5.26 -1.19 -2.72
C ARG A 160 -5.57 -0.21 -3.86
N ILE A 161 -6.03 -0.78 -4.98
CA ILE A 161 -6.61 -0.07 -6.12
C ILE A 161 -8.06 -0.55 -6.21
N VAL A 162 -9.02 0.34 -5.98
CA VAL A 162 -10.44 -0.04 -5.89
C VAL A 162 -11.35 1.14 -6.20
N ASP A 163 -12.40 0.89 -6.96
CA ASP A 163 -13.50 1.84 -7.18
C ASP A 163 -14.34 1.94 -5.89
N LEU A 164 -14.16 3.03 -5.15
CA LEU A 164 -14.78 3.22 -3.84
C LEU A 164 -16.20 3.80 -3.93
N ASP A 165 -16.51 4.55 -4.98
CA ASP A 165 -17.77 5.28 -5.13
C ASP A 165 -18.67 4.76 -6.26
N GLY A 166 -18.20 3.78 -7.03
CA GLY A 166 -18.93 3.12 -8.11
C GLY A 166 -18.97 3.93 -9.39
N ASP A 167 -18.07 4.90 -9.59
CA ASP A 167 -18.02 5.73 -10.81
C ASP A 167 -17.34 5.04 -12.00
N GLY A 168 -16.82 3.82 -11.81
CA GLY A 168 -16.11 3.05 -12.81
C GLY A 168 -14.61 3.35 -12.90
N LYS A 169 -14.08 4.21 -12.03
CA LYS A 169 -12.66 4.52 -11.88
C LYS A 169 -12.21 4.13 -10.49
N ALA A 170 -11.02 3.58 -10.40
CA ALA A 170 -10.44 3.13 -9.16
C ALA A 170 -9.67 4.26 -8.47
N GLU A 171 -9.91 4.37 -7.17
CA GLU A 171 -9.08 5.12 -6.24
C GLU A 171 -7.85 4.32 -5.82
N LEU A 172 -6.80 5.07 -5.46
CA LEU A 172 -5.63 4.52 -4.79
C LEU A 172 -5.77 4.74 -3.29
N LEU A 173 -5.72 3.65 -2.54
CA LEU A 173 -5.61 3.66 -1.08
C LEU A 173 -4.11 3.59 -0.76
N VAL A 174 -3.56 4.71 -0.31
CA VAL A 174 -2.12 4.90 -0.09
C VAL A 174 -1.83 5.05 1.39
N THR A 175 -0.92 4.25 1.93
CA THR A 175 -0.47 4.43 3.32
C THR A 175 0.13 5.83 3.50
N ASP A 176 -0.30 6.58 4.52
CA ASP A 176 0.35 7.83 4.92
C ASP A 176 1.69 7.53 5.60
N ALA A 177 2.69 7.26 4.77
CA ALA A 177 3.98 6.81 5.25
C ALA A 177 4.75 7.86 6.06
N ARG A 178 4.27 9.10 6.06
CA ARG A 178 4.91 10.17 6.81
C ARG A 178 4.92 9.86 8.31
N TRP A 179 3.99 9.04 8.83
CA TRP A 179 3.84 8.74 10.27
C TRP A 179 4.61 7.51 10.76
N GLU A 180 5.31 6.82 9.86
CA GLU A 180 6.01 5.56 10.17
C GLU A 180 6.98 5.67 11.35
N VAL A 181 7.67 6.81 11.46
CA VAL A 181 8.65 7.08 12.52
C VAL A 181 8.16 8.27 13.35
N TYR A 182 6.94 8.17 13.89
CA TYR A 182 6.43 9.18 14.80
C TYR A 182 6.82 8.90 16.25
N SER A 183 7.57 9.85 16.84
CA SER A 183 8.10 9.73 18.21
C SER A 183 8.94 8.45 18.37
N ASP A 184 8.99 7.89 19.57
CA ASP A 184 9.71 6.65 19.90
C ASP A 184 8.76 5.44 19.88
N LEU A 185 7.67 5.51 19.11
CA LEU A 185 6.77 4.36 18.94
C LEU A 185 7.49 3.25 18.17
N SER A 186 7.32 2.00 18.62
CA SER A 186 7.76 0.85 17.83
C SER A 186 7.09 0.85 16.45
N HIS A 187 7.72 0.23 15.45
CA HIS A 187 7.16 0.12 14.09
C HIS A 187 5.73 -0.45 14.09
N ALA A 188 5.46 -1.46 14.93
CA ALA A 188 4.14 -2.07 15.10
C ALA A 188 3.09 -1.17 15.79
N ALA A 189 3.53 -0.11 16.46
CA ALA A 189 2.69 0.87 17.13
C ALA A 189 2.71 2.24 16.43
N ALA A 190 3.44 2.39 15.33
CA ALA A 190 3.46 3.62 14.55
C ALA A 190 2.04 3.92 14.04
N PRO A 191 1.61 5.20 14.02
CA PRO A 191 0.30 5.56 13.49
C PRO A 191 0.23 5.22 12.00
N SER A 192 -0.72 4.36 11.62
CA SER A 192 -1.08 4.10 10.22
C SER A 192 -2.38 4.79 9.86
N SER A 193 -2.47 5.39 8.69
CA SER A 193 -3.69 5.94 8.11
C SER A 193 -3.61 5.85 6.59
N VAL A 194 -4.76 5.89 5.93
CA VAL A 194 -4.86 5.78 4.47
C VAL A 194 -5.24 7.13 3.88
N MET A 195 -4.46 7.55 2.89
CA MET A 195 -4.76 8.64 1.97
C MET A 195 -5.41 8.05 0.72
N ILE A 196 -6.52 8.64 0.31
CA ILE A 196 -7.24 8.25 -0.90
C ILE A 196 -6.92 9.24 -2.01
N TYR A 197 -6.49 8.73 -3.15
CA TYR A 197 -6.26 9.50 -4.37
C TYR A 197 -7.23 9.07 -5.47
N ALA A 198 -7.88 10.03 -6.12
CA ALA A 198 -8.82 9.82 -7.22
C ALA A 198 -8.24 10.29 -8.54
N TRP A 199 -8.61 9.64 -9.64
CA TRP A 199 -8.17 10.02 -10.98
C TRP A 199 -8.93 11.25 -11.49
N ARG A 200 -8.22 12.37 -11.70
CA ARG A 200 -8.81 13.62 -12.17
C ARG A 200 -7.88 14.32 -13.14
N ASN A 201 -8.42 14.69 -14.31
CA ASN A 201 -7.70 15.47 -15.33
C ASN A 201 -6.34 14.83 -15.70
N GLY A 202 -6.31 13.51 -15.86
CA GLY A 202 -5.13 12.76 -16.31
C GLY A 202 -4.08 12.47 -15.24
N LYS A 203 -4.40 12.62 -13.95
CA LYS A 203 -3.50 12.28 -12.83
C LYS A 203 -4.27 11.91 -11.57
N TYR A 204 -3.61 11.20 -10.66
CA TYR A 204 -4.10 10.94 -9.31
C TYR A 204 -3.93 12.17 -8.41
N VAL A 205 -5.01 12.57 -7.73
CA VAL A 205 -5.01 13.72 -6.80
C VAL A 205 -5.63 13.34 -5.47
N TYR A 206 -5.13 13.95 -4.39
CA TYR A 206 -5.57 13.70 -3.03
C TYR A 206 -7.04 14.09 -2.83
N ALA A 207 -7.88 13.11 -2.49
CA ALA A 207 -9.34 13.23 -2.54
C ALA A 207 -10.05 12.60 -1.34
N SER A 208 -9.37 12.31 -0.22
CA SER A 208 -9.96 11.58 0.92
C SER A 208 -11.24 12.19 1.50
N ARG A 209 -11.45 13.49 1.32
CA ARG A 209 -12.67 14.18 1.76
C ARG A 209 -13.93 13.73 1.01
N ASP A 210 -13.76 13.24 -0.22
CA ASP A 210 -14.89 12.79 -1.05
C ASP A 210 -15.36 11.39 -0.64
N PHE A 211 -14.48 10.59 -0.02
CA PHE A 211 -14.73 9.20 0.35
C PHE A 211 -15.00 9.05 1.85
N SER A 212 -15.90 9.91 2.37
CA SER A 212 -16.21 9.99 3.80
C SER A 212 -16.67 8.64 4.40
N SER A 213 -17.47 7.86 3.67
CA SER A 213 -17.96 6.54 4.09
C SER A 213 -16.84 5.52 4.33
N TYR A 214 -15.80 5.53 3.49
CA TYR A 214 -14.62 4.69 3.72
C TYR A 214 -13.90 5.11 5.00
N CYS A 215 -13.63 6.42 5.13
CA CYS A 215 -12.93 6.94 6.30
C CYS A 215 -13.71 6.73 7.61
N GLU A 216 -15.05 6.82 7.61
CA GLU A 216 -15.84 6.50 8.82
C GLU A 216 -15.74 5.02 9.17
N SER A 217 -15.80 4.14 8.17
CA SER A 217 -15.64 2.70 8.38
C SER A 217 -14.28 2.37 8.99
N GLU A 218 -13.23 3.04 8.52
CA GLU A 218 -11.88 2.92 9.06
C GLU A 218 -11.77 3.46 10.49
N ILE A 219 -12.44 4.57 10.78
CA ILE A 219 -12.48 5.13 12.14
C ILE A 219 -13.24 4.21 13.09
N ASP A 220 -14.33 3.58 12.67
CA ASP A 220 -15.05 2.60 13.50
C ASP A 220 -14.21 1.34 13.75
N ARG A 221 -13.48 0.86 12.75
CA ARG A 221 -12.47 -0.20 12.92
C ARG A 221 -11.43 0.20 13.97
N LEU A 222 -10.85 1.38 13.86
CA LEU A 222 -9.85 1.91 14.79
C LEU A 222 -10.40 2.08 16.21
N LYS A 223 -11.65 2.51 16.40
CA LYS A 223 -12.29 2.55 17.74
C LYS A 223 -12.33 1.16 18.38
N GLY A 224 -12.67 0.12 17.61
CA GLY A 224 -12.65 -1.26 18.06
C GLY A 224 -11.26 -1.70 18.52
N GLU A 225 -10.23 -1.39 17.74
CA GLU A 225 -8.85 -1.72 18.10
C GLU A 225 -8.32 -0.89 19.28
N ILE A 226 -8.70 0.38 19.40
CA ILE A 226 -8.37 1.23 20.55
C ILE A 226 -8.96 0.63 21.83
N ALA A 227 -10.18 0.09 21.78
CA ALA A 227 -10.79 -0.58 22.92
C ALA A 227 -10.01 -1.84 23.33
N GLN A 228 -9.54 -2.63 22.36
CA GLN A 228 -8.70 -3.81 22.62
C GLN A 228 -7.33 -3.40 23.21
N ALA A 229 -6.66 -2.43 22.61
CA ALA A 229 -5.36 -1.94 23.06
C ALA A 229 -5.44 -1.31 24.46
N ARG A 230 -6.56 -0.65 24.79
CA ARG A 230 -6.82 -0.08 26.12
C ARG A 230 -6.78 -1.13 27.22
N ALA A 231 -7.26 -2.35 26.96
CA ALA A 231 -7.26 -3.45 27.94
C ALA A 231 -5.85 -3.98 28.26
N GLN A 232 -4.84 -3.64 27.44
CA GLN A 232 -3.46 -4.09 27.60
C GLN A 232 -2.58 -3.07 28.34
N ILE A 233 -3.11 -1.90 28.68
CA ILE A 233 -2.34 -0.84 29.34
C ILE A 233 -2.01 -1.26 30.77
N THR A 234 -0.73 -1.21 31.12
CA THR A 234 -0.24 -1.49 32.48
C THR A 234 0.58 -0.31 33.01
N ASN A 235 1.24 -0.49 34.16
CA ASN A 235 2.18 0.49 34.69
C ASN A 235 3.58 0.39 34.05
N GLN A 236 3.83 -0.59 33.18
CA GLN A 236 5.09 -0.70 32.46
C GLN A 236 5.24 0.43 31.45
N GLU A 237 6.46 0.93 31.32
CA GLU A 237 6.84 1.91 30.30
C GLU A 237 6.51 1.35 28.90
N PHE A 238 5.92 2.16 28.02
CA PHE A 238 5.49 1.79 26.66
C PHE A 238 4.37 0.75 26.54
N SER A 239 3.78 0.28 27.66
CA SER A 239 2.63 -0.64 27.60
C SER A 239 1.38 -0.03 26.91
N ASP A 240 1.36 1.29 26.71
CA ASP A 240 0.31 2.02 26.03
C ASP A 240 0.62 2.38 24.57
N ASP A 241 1.75 1.96 24.02
CA ASP A 241 2.15 2.29 22.64
C ASP A 241 1.10 1.91 21.62
N GLY A 242 0.58 0.68 21.71
CA GLY A 242 -0.48 0.21 20.81
C GLY A 242 -1.77 1.02 20.91
N PHE A 243 -2.07 1.58 22.09
CA PHE A 243 -3.23 2.45 22.31
C PHE A 243 -2.97 3.86 21.75
N VAL A 244 -1.80 4.43 22.01
CA VAL A 244 -1.39 5.75 21.51
C VAL A 244 -1.34 5.75 19.99
N GLY A 245 -0.65 4.79 19.38
CA GLY A 245 -0.54 4.63 17.93
C GLY A 245 -1.89 4.63 17.22
N ARG A 246 -2.83 3.81 17.70
CA ARG A 246 -4.19 3.72 17.13
C ARG A 246 -5.02 4.97 17.37
N SER A 247 -4.84 5.63 18.52
CA SER A 247 -5.50 6.92 18.79
C SER A 247 -5.03 8.00 17.81
N LEU A 248 -3.74 8.00 17.48
CA LEU A 248 -3.16 8.89 16.47
C LEU A 248 -3.65 8.53 15.07
N SER A 249 -3.69 7.25 14.70
CA SER A 249 -4.29 6.76 13.45
C SER A 249 -5.71 7.26 13.25
N LEU A 250 -6.55 7.20 14.29
CA LEU A 250 -7.93 7.69 14.25
C LEU A 250 -7.96 9.19 13.98
N ALA A 251 -7.16 9.97 14.70
CA ALA A 251 -7.08 11.41 14.52
C ALA A 251 -6.57 11.79 13.11
N ILE A 252 -5.54 11.12 12.60
CA ILE A 252 -5.00 11.35 11.26
C ILE A 252 -6.07 11.03 10.20
N THR A 253 -6.78 9.91 10.34
CA THR A 253 -7.86 9.52 9.42
C THR A 253 -9.00 10.54 9.43
N ARG A 254 -9.41 11.02 10.61
CA ARG A 254 -10.40 12.09 10.77
C ARG A 254 -9.93 13.43 10.15
N ALA A 255 -8.63 13.73 10.25
CA ALA A 255 -8.05 14.91 9.61
C ALA A 255 -8.04 14.79 8.09
N HIS A 256 -7.79 13.60 7.52
CA HIS A 256 -7.89 13.34 6.08
C HIS A 256 -9.31 13.54 5.53
N GLN A 257 -10.35 13.27 6.32
CA GLN A 257 -11.73 13.65 5.99
C GLN A 257 -11.97 15.18 5.98
N GLY A 258 -10.99 15.98 6.40
CA GLY A 258 -11.09 17.44 6.49
C GLY A 258 -11.50 17.98 7.86
N PHE A 259 -11.66 17.12 8.87
CA PHE A 259 -12.13 17.51 10.21
C PHE A 259 -10.99 17.64 11.23
N VAL A 260 -9.97 18.46 10.93
CA VAL A 260 -8.75 18.58 11.75
C VAL A 260 -9.03 18.96 13.21
N GLU A 261 -9.88 19.96 13.46
CA GLU A 261 -10.16 20.39 14.84
C GLU A 261 -10.94 19.34 15.64
N ARG A 262 -11.86 18.62 14.97
CA ARG A 262 -12.55 17.47 15.56
C ARG A 262 -11.58 16.33 15.86
N ALA A 263 -10.65 16.06 14.95
CA ALA A 263 -9.61 15.05 15.14
C ALA A 263 -8.76 15.34 16.38
N ILE A 264 -8.33 16.60 16.57
CA ILE A 264 -7.55 17.03 17.74
C ILE A 264 -8.38 16.88 19.03
N GLY A 265 -9.67 17.24 19.00
CA GLY A 265 -10.57 17.05 20.14
C GLY A 265 -10.77 15.59 20.53
N GLU A 266 -10.99 14.71 19.54
CA GLU A 266 -11.11 13.26 19.75
C GLU A 266 -9.79 12.68 20.30
N LEU A 267 -8.64 13.09 19.75
CA LEU A 267 -7.32 12.69 20.23
C LEU A 267 -7.09 13.12 21.69
N GLN A 268 -7.43 14.36 22.03
CA GLN A 268 -7.31 14.87 23.40
C GLN A 268 -8.10 14.01 24.39
N ASN A 269 -9.35 13.65 24.05
CA ASN A 269 -10.18 12.80 24.89
C ASN A 269 -9.57 11.41 25.08
N LEU A 270 -9.02 10.81 24.01
CA LEU A 270 -8.38 9.51 24.06
C LEU A 270 -7.10 9.54 24.90
N LEU A 271 -6.19 10.47 24.63
CA LEU A 271 -4.88 10.53 25.29
C LEU A 271 -4.97 10.87 26.78
N ASN A 272 -5.99 11.63 27.19
CA ASN A 272 -6.26 11.94 28.61
C ASN A 272 -6.94 10.77 29.37
N SER A 273 -7.33 9.70 28.69
CA SER A 273 -8.03 8.56 29.31
C SER A 273 -7.07 7.40 29.65
N ASN A 274 -7.37 6.64 30.72
CA ASN A 274 -6.63 5.42 31.11
C ASN A 274 -5.11 5.64 31.23
N VAL A 275 -4.73 6.75 31.83
CA VAL A 275 -3.34 7.03 32.19
C VAL A 275 -3.08 6.39 33.55
N ILE A 276 -2.11 5.47 33.61
CA ILE A 276 -1.82 4.69 34.83
C ILE A 276 -0.56 5.22 35.53
N SER A 277 0.40 5.76 34.79
CA SER A 277 1.63 6.34 35.34
C SER A 277 1.85 7.81 34.97
N LYS A 278 2.72 8.50 35.73
CA LYS A 278 3.11 9.88 35.45
C LYS A 278 3.90 10.01 34.16
N GLU A 279 4.69 8.99 33.83
CA GLU A 279 5.49 8.88 32.62
C GLU A 279 4.58 8.82 31.38
N GLN A 280 3.55 7.98 31.42
CA GLN A 280 2.50 7.93 30.39
C GLN A 280 1.80 9.29 30.25
N GLN A 281 1.42 9.91 31.37
CA GLN A 281 0.77 11.22 31.36
C GLN A 281 1.62 12.28 30.65
N LYS A 282 2.91 12.37 31.04
CA LYS A 282 3.86 13.33 30.49
C LYS A 282 4.07 13.11 28.99
N ARG A 283 4.29 11.85 28.57
CA ARG A 283 4.51 11.51 27.16
C ARG A 283 3.30 11.84 26.29
N ARG A 284 2.10 11.43 26.71
CA ARG A 284 0.86 11.69 25.98
C ARG A 284 0.53 13.18 25.89
N ALA A 285 0.82 13.94 26.94
CA ALA A 285 0.67 15.40 26.91
C ALA A 285 1.60 16.06 25.87
N ALA A 286 2.85 15.60 25.76
CA ALA A 286 3.79 16.10 24.75
C ALA A 286 3.32 15.77 23.31
N ILE A 287 2.85 14.54 23.07
CA ILE A 287 2.27 14.12 21.80
C ILE A 287 1.05 14.99 21.45
N LEU A 288 0.14 15.20 22.41
CA LEU A 288 -1.04 16.01 22.20
C LEU A 288 -0.69 17.46 21.84
N GLU A 289 0.32 18.05 22.50
CA GLU A 289 0.78 19.40 22.18
C GLU A 289 1.36 19.49 20.77
N ASP A 290 2.16 18.50 20.36
CA ASP A 290 2.70 18.44 18.99
C ASP A 290 1.58 18.35 17.92
N PHE A 291 0.50 17.62 18.20
CA PHE A 291 -0.68 17.55 17.32
C PHE A 291 -1.53 18.82 17.32
N LYS A 292 -1.49 19.62 18.39
CA LYS A 292 -2.19 20.91 18.48
C LYS A 292 -1.45 22.03 17.75
N SER A 293 -0.15 22.18 18.01
CA SER A 293 0.62 23.36 17.63
C SER A 293 1.99 23.05 17.01
N GLY A 294 2.47 21.81 17.10
CA GLY A 294 3.82 21.40 16.71
C GLY A 294 4.01 21.04 15.24
N ALA A 295 4.97 20.16 14.99
CA ALA A 295 5.31 19.70 13.65
C ALA A 295 4.20 18.82 13.07
N SER A 296 3.59 17.97 13.90
CA SER A 296 2.46 17.13 13.49
C SER A 296 1.23 17.96 13.13
N ALA A 297 0.97 19.04 13.88
CA ALA A 297 -0.09 20.00 13.55
C ALA A 297 0.07 20.61 12.15
N LYS A 298 1.31 20.96 11.75
CA LYS A 298 1.61 21.48 10.41
C LYS A 298 1.44 20.39 9.35
N LYS A 299 1.94 19.19 9.63
CA LYS A 299 1.90 18.03 8.73
C LYS A 299 0.48 17.57 8.40
N LEU A 300 -0.43 17.58 9.37
CA LEU A 300 -1.86 17.34 9.16
C LEU A 300 -2.50 18.36 8.20
N ARG A 301 -1.95 19.57 8.12
CA ARG A 301 -2.45 20.67 7.28
C ARG A 301 -1.67 20.85 5.98
N GLN A 302 -0.57 20.09 5.78
CA GLN A 302 0.34 20.26 4.65
C GLN A 302 -0.28 19.79 3.33
N MET A 303 -0.96 18.64 3.36
CA MET A 303 -1.63 18.11 2.16
C MET A 303 -2.98 18.77 1.98
N LYS A 304 -3.17 19.35 0.80
CA LYS A 304 -4.40 20.03 0.40
C LYS A 304 -5.15 19.15 -0.57
N TYR A 305 -6.47 19.23 -0.47
CA TYR A 305 -7.37 18.58 -1.41
C TYR A 305 -7.00 18.97 -2.85
N GLY A 306 -6.87 17.97 -3.72
CA GLY A 306 -6.47 18.15 -5.11
C GLY A 306 -4.96 18.17 -5.36
N ASP A 307 -4.11 18.10 -4.32
CA ASP A 307 -2.67 17.95 -4.50
C ASP A 307 -2.37 16.65 -5.27
N PRO A 308 -1.43 16.66 -6.23
CA PRO A 308 -1.08 15.45 -6.96
C PRO A 308 -0.48 14.39 -6.03
N LEU A 309 -0.63 13.12 -6.39
CA LEU A 309 0.14 12.04 -5.78
C LEU A 309 1.64 12.38 -5.88
N PRO A 310 2.37 12.45 -4.77
CA PRO A 310 3.81 12.69 -4.83
C PRO A 310 4.52 11.42 -5.30
N PHE A 311 5.28 11.50 -6.38
CA PHE A 311 6.18 10.45 -6.85
C PHE A 311 7.39 11.04 -7.58
#